data_AF-A0A1X7SVH4-F1
#
_entry.id   AF-A0A1X7SVH4-F1
#
_cell.length_a   1.000
_cell.length_b   1.000
_cell.length_c   1.000
_cell.angle_alpha   90.00
_cell.angle_beta   90.00
_cell.angle_gamma   90.00
#
_symmetry.space_group_name_H-M   'P 1'
#
loop_
_entity.id
_entity.type
_entity.pdbx_description
1 polymer ?
#
loop_
_entity_poly.entity_id
_entity_poly.type
_entity_poly.pdbx_seq_one_letter_code
_entity_poly.pdbx_strand_id
1 'polypeptide(L)'
;MAHHKFFGEFSCECGQSWKKTPYQGRYRAYGWFNCSNCGKEWSSHNSWANMGQVCYSCDIMIYPYRQVKLKRGKGNPNTPHSEKYCEMCRHLKYNCKDYNPDTDTDTDTDPDSDDHASDYNDDDRYY
;
A
#
# COMPACT_ATOMS: atom_id res chain seq x y z
N MET A 1 -23.41 -44.57 0.22
CA MET A 1 -23.79 -43.14 0.23
C MET A 1 -22.55 -42.36 0.64
N ALA A 2 -21.79 -41.85 -0.34
CA ALA A 2 -20.57 -41.09 -0.06
C ALA A 2 -20.96 -39.65 0.31
N HIS A 3 -20.66 -39.24 1.53
CA HIS A 3 -20.81 -37.86 1.99
C HIS A 3 -19.68 -37.03 1.36
N HIS A 4 -20.01 -36.20 0.38
CA HIS A 4 -19.13 -35.12 -0.07
C HIS A 4 -19.14 -34.03 1.01
N LYS A 5 -18.16 -34.05 1.91
CA LYS A 5 -17.83 -32.88 2.73
C LYS A 5 -17.14 -31.87 1.84
N PHE A 6 -17.87 -30.84 1.41
CA PHE A 6 -17.29 -29.61 0.90
C PHE A 6 -16.54 -28.93 2.06
N PHE A 7 -15.23 -29.12 2.13
CA PHE A 7 -14.36 -28.13 2.75
C PHE A 7 -13.95 -27.17 1.65
N GLY A 8 -14.55 -25.98 1.67
CA GLY A 8 -14.22 -24.89 0.77
C GLY A 8 -12.80 -24.42 1.03
N GLU A 9 -11.85 -24.94 0.27
CA GLU A 9 -10.59 -24.27 0.02
C GLU A 9 -10.88 -23.08 -0.90
N PHE A 10 -10.89 -21.87 -0.35
CA PHE A 10 -10.72 -20.65 -1.13
C PHE A 10 -9.26 -20.58 -1.62
N SER A 11 -8.90 -21.50 -2.50
CA SER A 11 -7.65 -21.51 -3.25
C SER A 11 -7.90 -20.69 -4.52
N CYS A 12 -7.46 -19.42 -4.54
CA CYS A 12 -7.38 -18.70 -5.80
C CYS A 12 -6.38 -19.43 -6.71
N GLU A 13 -6.88 -20.01 -7.80
CA GLU A 13 -6.12 -20.81 -8.78
C GLU A 13 -5.21 -19.96 -9.67
N CYS A 14 -4.33 -19.16 -9.09
CA CYS A 14 -3.14 -18.72 -9.80
C CYS A 14 -1.93 -18.95 -8.90
N GLY A 15 -1.31 -20.12 -9.05
CA GLY A 15 -0.02 -20.48 -8.41
C GLY A 15 1.16 -19.60 -8.84
N GLN A 16 0.93 -18.32 -9.10
CA GLN A 16 1.97 -17.34 -9.33
C GLN A 16 2.60 -17.02 -7.97
N SER A 17 3.82 -17.49 -7.75
CA SER A 17 4.66 -16.97 -6.67
C SER A 17 5.13 -15.58 -7.10
N TRP A 18 4.44 -14.54 -6.65
CA TRP A 18 4.85 -13.17 -6.93
C TRP A 18 6.16 -12.94 -6.20
N LYS A 19 7.24 -12.72 -6.95
CA LYS A 19 8.55 -12.46 -6.35
C LYS A 19 8.45 -11.17 -5.54
N LYS A 20 8.45 -11.30 -4.21
CA LYS A 20 8.46 -10.18 -3.28
C LYS A 20 9.63 -9.25 -3.58
N THR A 21 9.41 -7.95 -3.46
CA THR A 21 10.50 -6.97 -3.57
C THR A 21 11.46 -7.11 -2.37
N PRO A 22 12.73 -6.69 -2.49
CA PRO A 22 13.71 -6.86 -1.40
C PRO A 22 13.32 -6.23 -0.06
N TYR A 23 12.55 -5.13 -0.08
CA TYR A 23 12.03 -4.48 1.12
C TYR A 23 10.55 -4.84 1.33
N GLN A 24 10.18 -5.11 2.58
CA GLN A 24 8.83 -5.55 3.01
C GLN A 24 8.26 -4.71 4.17
N GLY A 25 8.76 -3.49 4.37
CA GLY A 25 8.21 -2.59 5.39
C GLY A 25 7.08 -1.71 4.86
N ARG A 26 6.37 -1.05 5.78
CA ARG A 26 5.19 -0.21 5.48
C ARG A 26 5.50 1.19 4.98
N TYR A 27 6.74 1.68 5.13
CA TYR A 27 7.12 3.04 4.78
C TYR A 27 7.90 3.09 3.47
N ARG A 28 8.11 4.30 2.93
CA ARG A 28 9.00 4.51 1.78
C ARG A 28 10.40 3.98 2.02
N ALA A 29 10.96 3.44 0.94
CA ALA A 29 12.32 2.99 0.82
C ALA A 29 13.02 3.70 -0.33
N TYR A 30 14.35 3.70 -0.30
CA TYR A 30 15.16 4.02 -1.45
C TYR A 30 15.33 2.76 -2.28
N GLY A 31 14.93 2.79 -3.55
CA GLY A 31 14.98 1.65 -4.46
C GLY A 31 15.90 1.88 -5.67
N TRP A 32 16.48 0.81 -6.17
CA TRP A 32 17.20 0.77 -7.45
C TRP A 32 16.47 -0.12 -8.44
N PHE A 33 16.38 0.33 -9.67
CA PHE A 33 15.60 -0.26 -10.75
C PHE A 33 16.47 -0.45 -11.98
N ASN A 34 16.26 -1.55 -12.69
CA ASN A 34 16.94 -1.89 -13.93
C ASN A 34 15.86 -2.39 -14.90
N CYS A 35 15.69 -1.69 -16.03
CA CYS A 35 14.74 -2.09 -17.05
C CYS A 35 15.37 -3.19 -17.92
N SER A 36 14.80 -4.40 -17.90
CA SER A 36 15.28 -5.51 -18.72
C SER A 36 15.13 -5.28 -20.23
N ASN A 37 14.21 -4.41 -20.65
CA ASN A 37 13.95 -4.15 -22.07
C ASN A 37 14.94 -3.15 -22.68
N CYS A 38 15.24 -2.02 -22.00
CA CYS A 38 16.13 -0.98 -22.52
C CYS A 38 17.47 -0.84 -21.78
N GLY A 39 17.70 -1.64 -20.73
CA GLY A 39 18.92 -1.62 -19.92
C GLY A 39 19.09 -0.39 -19.03
N LYS A 40 18.13 0.56 -19.01
CA LYS A 40 18.24 1.77 -18.20
C LYS A 40 18.17 1.45 -16.72
N GLU A 41 19.06 2.07 -15.96
CA GLU A 41 19.11 1.99 -14.50
C GLU A 41 18.75 3.34 -13.88
N TRP A 42 17.99 3.30 -12.79
CA TRP A 42 17.68 4.50 -12.01
C TRP A 42 17.46 4.15 -10.55
N SER A 43 17.52 5.18 -9.70
CA SER A 43 17.20 5.07 -8.29
C SER A 43 16.10 6.05 -7.90
N SER A 44 15.38 5.74 -6.81
CA SER A 44 14.25 6.55 -6.36
C SER A 44 14.06 6.48 -4.85
N HIS A 45 13.79 7.63 -4.22
CA HIS A 45 13.39 7.74 -2.81
C HIS A 45 11.91 7.37 -2.58
N ASN A 46 11.14 7.13 -3.64
CA ASN A 46 9.71 6.82 -3.57
C ASN A 46 9.46 5.38 -4.02
N SER A 47 10.25 4.46 -3.48
CA SER A 47 10.04 3.02 -3.63
C SER A 47 9.24 2.49 -2.44
N TRP A 48 8.40 1.48 -2.67
CA TRP A 48 7.54 0.85 -1.67
C TRP A 48 7.69 -0.67 -1.72
N ALA A 49 7.31 -1.35 -0.65
CA ALA A 49 7.23 -2.80 -0.66
C ALA A 49 6.21 -3.27 -1.70
N ASN A 50 6.58 -4.28 -2.50
CA ASN A 50 5.77 -4.92 -3.52
C ASN A 50 5.18 -3.97 -4.58
N MET A 51 5.86 -2.84 -4.81
CA MET A 51 5.47 -1.83 -5.80
C MET A 51 6.65 -1.46 -6.70
N GLY A 52 6.34 -1.12 -7.94
CA GLY A 52 7.29 -0.78 -8.99
C GLY A 52 7.20 0.67 -9.46
N GLN A 53 8.03 0.96 -10.46
CA GLN A 53 7.99 2.20 -11.23
C GLN A 53 7.98 1.88 -12.72
N VAL A 54 7.21 2.66 -13.46
CA VAL A 54 7.15 2.54 -14.92
C VAL A 54 8.44 3.09 -15.52
N CYS A 55 9.07 2.31 -16.40
CA CYS A 55 10.20 2.77 -17.17
C CYS A 55 9.74 3.85 -18.16
N TYR A 56 10.28 5.07 -18.06
CA TYR A 56 9.85 6.21 -18.89
C TYR A 56 10.02 6.01 -20.41
N SER A 57 10.86 5.08 -20.83
CA SER A 57 11.15 4.82 -22.25
C SER A 57 10.35 3.66 -22.82
N CYS A 58 9.94 2.72 -21.97
CA CYS A 58 9.33 1.47 -22.40
C CYS A 58 7.87 1.35 -21.94
N ASP A 59 7.43 2.22 -21.05
CA ASP A 59 6.11 2.20 -20.42
C ASP A 59 5.72 0.86 -19.77
N ILE A 60 6.72 0.07 -19.36
CA ILE A 60 6.55 -1.19 -18.62
C ILE A 60 6.84 -1.01 -17.13
N MET A 61 6.15 -1.78 -16.29
CA MET A 61 6.37 -1.78 -14.84
C MET A 61 7.67 -2.50 -14.48
N ILE A 62 8.54 -1.83 -13.74
CA ILE A 62 9.81 -2.38 -13.25
C ILE A 62 9.81 -2.37 -11.72
N TYR A 63 10.04 -3.54 -11.13
CA TYR A 63 10.19 -3.68 -9.68
C TYR A 63 11.65 -3.47 -9.27
N PRO A 64 11.89 -2.90 -8.08
CA PRO A 64 13.23 -2.62 -7.62
C PRO A 64 13.99 -3.92 -7.32
N TYR A 65 15.22 -4.03 -7.84
CA TYR A 65 16.09 -5.18 -7.57
C TYR A 65 16.87 -5.02 -6.26
N ARG A 66 16.94 -3.78 -5.73
CA ARG A 66 17.51 -3.47 -4.42
C ARG A 66 16.65 -2.40 -3.76
N GLN A 67 16.48 -2.49 -2.45
CA GLN A 67 15.81 -1.46 -1.65
C GLN A 67 16.49 -1.31 -0.29
N VAL A 68 16.52 -0.09 0.23
CA VAL A 68 16.98 0.20 1.59
C VAL A 68 15.99 1.11 2.31
N LYS A 69 15.76 0.84 3.60
CA LYS A 69 14.91 1.69 4.44
C LYS A 69 15.50 3.10 4.48
N LEU A 70 14.65 4.12 4.27
CA LEU A 70 15.06 5.50 4.42
C LEU A 70 15.34 5.80 5.89
N LYS A 71 16.48 6.44 6.17
CA LYS A 71 16.71 7.07 7.47
C LYS A 71 15.88 8.35 7.54
N ARG A 72 15.29 8.63 8.71
CA ARG A 72 14.61 9.90 8.94
C ARG A 72 15.65 11.03 8.84
N GLY A 73 15.32 12.07 8.06
CA GLY A 73 16.11 13.30 7.95
C GLY A 73 17.06 13.31 6.74
N LYS A 74 17.04 14.45 6.03
CA LYS A 74 17.83 14.82 4.84
C LYS A 74 17.26 14.40 3.47
N GLY A 75 16.01 14.77 3.20
CA GLY A 75 15.48 14.82 1.83
C GLY A 75 14.83 16.19 1.58
N ASN A 76 14.99 16.76 0.40
CA ASN A 76 14.22 17.94 0.01
C ASN A 76 12.77 17.48 -0.26
N PRO A 77 11.77 17.94 0.53
CA PRO A 77 10.38 17.55 0.31
C PRO A 77 9.89 17.98 -1.08
N ASN A 78 10.45 19.07 -1.62
CA ASN A 78 10.04 19.69 -2.88
C ASN A 78 10.60 19.00 -4.13
N THR A 79 11.41 17.94 -4.01
CA THR A 79 11.88 17.20 -5.20
C THR A 79 10.68 16.69 -6.00
N PRO A 80 10.54 16.99 -7.29
CA PRO A 80 9.40 16.53 -8.07
C PRO A 80 9.26 15.01 -8.03
N HIS A 81 8.03 14.52 -7.82
CA HIS A 81 7.72 13.10 -7.89
C HIS A 81 6.75 12.85 -9.04
N SER A 82 7.20 12.11 -10.04
CA SER A 82 6.37 11.78 -11.20
C SER A 82 5.34 10.71 -10.86
N GLU A 83 4.16 11.13 -10.42
CA GLU A 83 3.05 10.26 -9.99
C GLU A 83 2.63 9.26 -11.08
N LYS A 84 2.62 9.68 -12.35
CA LYS A 84 2.28 8.83 -13.50
C LYS A 84 3.12 7.56 -13.62
N TYR A 85 4.35 7.59 -13.11
CA TYR A 85 5.29 6.47 -13.19
C TYR A 85 5.39 5.68 -11.89
N CYS A 86 4.71 6.08 -10.82
CA CYS A 86 4.78 5.41 -9.54
C CYS A 86 3.56 4.51 -9.34
N GLU A 87 3.77 3.20 -9.16
CA GLU A 87 2.67 2.26 -8.92
C GLU A 87 1.89 2.64 -7.65
N MET A 88 2.59 3.03 -6.59
CA MET A 88 1.95 3.45 -5.35
C MET A 88 1.06 4.69 -5.53
N CYS A 89 1.47 5.69 -6.31
CA CYS A 89 0.61 6.85 -6.60
C CYS A 89 -0.61 6.46 -7.42
N ARG A 90 -0.45 5.54 -8.38
CA ARG A 90 -1.57 5.02 -9.19
C ARG A 90 -2.57 4.23 -8.35
N HIS A 91 -2.07 3.52 -7.33
CA HIS A 91 -2.87 2.80 -6.35
C HIS A 91 -3.62 3.77 -5.44
N LEU A 92 -2.92 4.72 -4.82
CA LEU A 92 -3.47 5.73 -3.92
C LEU A 92 -4.38 6.76 -4.58
N LYS A 93 -4.21 7.02 -5.89
CA LYS A 93 -4.83 8.14 -6.64
C LYS A 93 -4.35 9.53 -6.22
N TYR A 94 -3.31 9.63 -5.40
CA TYR A 94 -2.63 10.87 -5.02
C TYR A 94 -1.13 10.65 -4.81
N ASN A 95 -0.39 11.72 -4.51
CA ASN A 95 1.05 11.69 -4.33
C ASN A 95 1.47 10.83 -3.12
N CYS A 96 2.24 9.77 -3.36
CA CYS A 96 2.67 8.87 -2.27
C CYS A 96 3.63 9.53 -1.26
N LYS A 97 4.11 10.76 -1.50
CA LYS A 97 4.90 11.48 -0.49
C LYS A 97 4.08 11.91 0.72
N ASP A 98 2.80 12.13 0.51
CA ASP A 98 1.85 12.62 1.52
C ASP A 98 1.19 11.46 2.27
N TYR A 99 1.36 10.22 1.76
CA TYR A 99 0.82 9.03 2.40
C TYR A 99 1.55 8.70 3.71
N ASN A 100 0.77 8.60 4.79
CA ASN A 100 1.20 8.12 6.09
C ASN A 100 0.58 6.73 6.37
N PRO A 101 1.36 5.64 6.41
CA PRO A 101 0.83 4.31 6.65
C PRO A 101 0.29 4.12 8.09
N ASP A 102 0.58 5.03 9.02
CA ASP A 102 0.13 4.91 10.40
C ASP A 102 -1.31 5.40 10.60
N THR A 103 -1.84 6.21 9.69
CA THR A 103 -3.22 6.75 9.76
C THR A 103 -4.25 5.88 9.03
N ASP A 104 -3.79 4.88 8.29
CA ASP A 104 -4.60 4.01 7.43
C ASP A 104 -4.91 2.66 8.10
N THR A 105 -4.97 2.64 9.44
CA THR A 105 -5.43 1.48 10.21
C THR A 105 -6.94 1.58 10.37
N ASP A 106 -7.67 0.78 9.58
CA ASP A 106 -9.08 0.38 9.74
C ASP A 106 -9.91 1.31 10.65
N THR A 107 -10.36 2.42 10.07
CA THR A 107 -11.67 2.94 10.48
C THR A 107 -12.70 2.22 9.63
N ASP A 108 -13.01 0.98 10.02
CA ASP A 108 -14.36 0.43 9.86
C ASP A 108 -15.31 1.29 10.72
N THR A 109 -15.43 2.58 10.41
CA THR A 109 -16.57 3.37 10.86
C THR A 109 -17.66 2.99 9.88
N ASP A 110 -18.31 1.87 10.16
CA ASP A 110 -19.57 1.51 9.54
C ASP A 110 -20.49 2.74 9.66
N PRO A 111 -20.83 3.42 8.55
CA PRO A 111 -21.72 4.58 8.58
C PRO A 111 -23.16 4.20 8.99
N ASP A 112 -23.42 2.90 9.20
CA ASP A 112 -24.70 2.33 9.66
C ASP A 112 -24.70 1.97 11.16
N SER A 113 -23.74 2.45 11.95
CA SER A 113 -23.90 2.46 13.42
C SER A 113 -24.73 3.69 13.84
N ASP A 114 -26.02 3.64 13.51
CA ASP A 114 -27.07 4.43 14.14
C ASP A 114 -27.19 4.01 15.62
N ASP A 115 -26.22 4.39 16.46
CA ASP A 115 -26.39 4.39 17.91
C ASP A 115 -27.22 5.61 18.31
N HIS A 116 -28.50 5.47 18.01
CA HIS A 116 -29.58 6.33 18.43
C HIS A 116 -29.75 6.19 19.95
N ALA A 117 -29.36 7.26 20.66
CA ALA A 117 -29.94 7.77 21.90
C ALA A 117 -30.29 6.78 23.04
N SER A 118 -29.66 7.01 24.19
CA SER A 118 -30.49 7.23 25.39
C SER A 118 -29.92 8.39 26.20
N ASP A 119 -30.65 9.50 26.12
CA ASP A 119 -30.64 10.62 27.03
C ASP A 119 -31.08 10.09 28.41
N TYR A 120 -30.13 9.59 29.22
CA TYR A 120 -30.37 9.33 30.64
C TYR A 120 -30.29 10.65 31.40
N ASN A 121 -31.38 11.40 31.35
CA ASN A 121 -31.77 12.32 32.41
C ASN A 121 -32.91 11.63 33.19
N ASP A 122 -32.57 10.92 34.26
CA ASP A 122 -33.54 10.46 35.27
C ASP A 122 -33.09 11.03 36.63
N ASP A 123 -33.28 12.35 36.74
CA ASP A 123 -33.26 13.12 37.97
C ASP A 123 -34.73 13.14 38.46
N ASP A 124 -35.24 12.01 39.00
CA ASP A 124 -36.52 11.97 39.76
C ASP A 124 -36.88 10.56 40.30
N ARG A 125 -36.50 10.24 41.55
CA ARG A 125 -37.17 9.32 42.53
C ARG A 125 -36.19 8.94 43.65
N TYR A 126 -36.43 9.02 44.95
CA TYR A 126 -37.63 9.14 45.80
C TYR A 126 -37.17 9.77 47.14
N TYR A 127 -38.14 10.40 47.83
CA TYR A 127 -38.12 10.86 49.22
C TYR A 127 -37.35 9.98 50.23
#